data_AF-A0A1H3U2Z8-F1
#
_entry.id   AF-A0A1H3U2Z8-F1
#
_cell.length_a   1.000
_cell.length_b   1.000
_cell.length_c   1.000
_cell.angle_alpha   90.00
_cell.angle_beta   90.00
_cell.angle_gamma   90.00
#
_symmetry.space_group_name_H-M   'P 1'
#
loop_
_entity.id
_entity.type
_entity.pdbx_description
1 polymer ?
#
loop_
_entity_poly.entity_id
_entity_poly.type
_entity_poly.pdbx_seq_one_letter_code
_entity_poly.pdbx_strand_id
1 'polypeptide(L)'
;MTSRILTVGLLATLCVATAQAQTPPDLADLVGARGAGGETQMQARGYQQVRATRVREQSWTFWWSDAQRACVAISTDDGRYASINRIPEQNCRPGGVAGDIPPRPHQPDALTLICYGQGEHAVFSSHSGYEWNDRRKHYEPTQRVESANEQFQTGVQFEFRDGRGRIHLSDKMIPPLHSGGVDGWWQLEDVQMSPDRITARYQVNGLNRLSVNIDRRTGMVEIKDKPGFVGKCDQGDWGAGRKF
;
A
#
# COMPACT_ATOMS: atom_id res chain seq x y z
N MET A 1 1.20 59.98 23.46
CA MET A 1 1.25 58.59 23.95
C MET A 1 0.29 57.75 23.12
N THR A 2 0.80 57.07 22.09
CA THR A 2 0.00 56.28 21.14
C THR A 2 0.14 54.80 21.50
N SER A 3 -0.94 54.21 22.03
CA SER A 3 -1.00 52.80 22.43
C SER A 3 -1.29 51.92 21.21
N ARG A 4 -0.37 51.01 20.87
CA ARG A 4 -0.55 49.99 19.84
C ARG A 4 -1.16 48.75 20.47
N ILE A 5 -2.42 48.46 20.13
CA ILE A 5 -3.10 47.21 20.46
C ILE A 5 -2.55 46.13 19.52
N LEU A 6 -1.85 45.14 20.07
CA LEU A 6 -1.39 43.94 19.37
C LEU A 6 -2.50 42.89 19.41
N THR A 7 -3.18 42.69 18.28
CA THR A 7 -4.14 41.61 18.07
C THR A 7 -3.38 40.31 17.82
N VAL A 8 -3.44 39.36 18.76
CA VAL A 8 -2.88 38.01 18.60
C VAL A 8 -3.90 37.16 17.84
N GLY A 9 -3.58 36.80 16.59
CA GLY A 9 -4.38 35.89 15.77
C GLY A 9 -4.15 34.43 16.18
N LEU A 10 -5.20 33.76 16.63
CA LEU A 10 -5.20 32.33 16.94
C LEU A 10 -5.31 31.53 15.63
N LEU A 11 -4.19 31.00 15.13
CA LEU A 11 -4.20 30.01 14.04
C LEU A 11 -4.64 28.65 14.59
N ALA A 12 -5.89 28.26 14.30
CA ALA A 12 -6.36 26.90 14.53
C ALA A 12 -5.81 25.98 13.44
N THR A 13 -4.78 25.20 13.78
CA THR A 13 -4.21 24.17 12.92
C THR A 13 -5.19 23.00 12.79
N LEU A 14 -5.85 22.88 11.64
CA LEU A 14 -6.63 21.70 11.28
C LEU A 14 -5.64 20.56 10.96
N CYS A 15 -5.49 19.61 11.88
CA CYS A 15 -4.81 18.34 11.61
C CYS A 15 -5.64 17.53 10.62
N VAL A 16 -5.21 17.47 9.37
CA VAL A 16 -5.76 16.53 8.39
C VAL A 16 -5.17 15.15 8.71
N ALA A 17 -5.97 14.26 9.29
CA ALA A 17 -5.54 12.89 9.55
C ALA A 17 -5.40 12.15 8.21
N THR A 18 -4.17 11.80 7.83
CA THR A 18 -3.89 10.93 6.70
C THR A 18 -4.25 9.49 7.07
N ALA A 19 -5.17 8.88 6.32
CA ALA A 19 -5.59 7.50 6.55
C ALA A 19 -4.50 6.54 6.03
N GLN A 20 -3.54 6.20 6.88
CA GLN A 20 -2.53 5.19 6.58
C GLN A 20 -3.17 3.79 6.52
N ALA A 21 -2.66 2.93 5.64
CA ALA A 21 -2.97 1.49 5.63
C ALA A 21 -2.31 0.81 6.84
N GLN A 22 -2.83 1.05 8.04
CA GLN A 22 -2.35 0.46 9.28
C GLN A 22 -3.17 -0.78 9.63
N THR A 23 -2.52 -1.78 10.23
CA THR A 23 -3.23 -2.89 10.87
C THR A 23 -4.17 -2.33 11.94
N PRO A 24 -5.48 -2.65 11.89
CA PRO A 24 -6.40 -2.23 12.94
C PRO A 24 -5.88 -2.66 14.32
N PRO A 25 -5.87 -1.77 15.34
CA PRO A 25 -5.28 -2.09 16.64
C PRO A 25 -5.86 -3.34 17.31
N ASP A 26 -7.14 -3.60 17.07
CA ASP A 26 -7.88 -4.77 17.54
C ASP A 26 -7.52 -6.07 16.80
N LEU A 27 -6.72 -6.00 15.75
CA LEU A 27 -6.22 -7.15 14.97
C LEU A 27 -4.70 -7.28 14.99
N ALA A 28 -3.98 -6.36 15.65
CA ALA A 28 -2.53 -6.31 15.63
C ALA A 28 -1.88 -7.59 16.18
N ASP A 29 -2.51 -8.24 17.15
CA ASP A 29 -2.08 -9.52 17.75
C ASP A 29 -2.25 -10.73 16.83
N LEU A 30 -3.03 -10.62 15.74
CA LEU A 30 -3.24 -11.70 14.78
C LEU A 30 -2.16 -11.77 13.70
N VAL A 31 -1.26 -10.77 13.62
CA VAL A 31 -0.11 -10.84 12.72
C VAL A 31 0.81 -11.99 13.18
N GLY A 32 1.11 -12.92 12.28
CA GLY A 32 1.87 -14.15 12.56
C GLY A 32 1.04 -15.35 13.06
N ALA A 33 -0.25 -15.14 13.33
CA ALA A 33 -1.16 -16.22 13.74
C ALA A 33 -1.28 -17.28 12.62
N ARG A 34 -1.52 -18.54 13.00
CA ARG A 34 -1.85 -19.60 12.03
C ARG A 34 -3.19 -19.27 11.38
N GLY A 35 -3.31 -19.44 10.07
CA GLY A 35 -4.49 -19.07 9.28
C GLY A 35 -5.80 -19.54 9.91
N ALA A 36 -5.97 -20.84 10.16
CA ALA A 36 -7.20 -21.39 10.74
C ALA A 36 -7.57 -20.80 12.12
N GLY A 37 -6.57 -20.57 12.98
CA GLY A 37 -6.79 -19.94 14.29
C GLY A 37 -7.09 -18.45 14.17
N GLY A 38 -6.40 -17.77 13.26
CA GLY A 38 -6.63 -16.37 12.92
C GLY A 38 -8.05 -16.15 12.38
N GLU A 39 -8.54 -17.00 11.49
CA GLU A 39 -9.91 -16.89 10.93
C GLU A 39 -10.97 -17.05 12.02
N THR A 40 -10.76 -17.98 12.96
CA THR A 40 -11.64 -18.13 14.13
C THR A 40 -11.65 -16.86 14.98
N GLN A 41 -10.49 -16.24 15.20
CA GLN A 41 -10.38 -14.98 15.93
C GLN A 41 -11.02 -13.80 15.18
N MET A 42 -10.87 -13.72 13.86
CA MET A 42 -11.53 -12.72 13.02
C MET A 42 -13.05 -12.80 13.19
N GLN A 43 -13.61 -14.01 13.06
CA GLN A 43 -15.06 -14.23 13.25
C GLN A 43 -15.52 -13.88 14.66
N ALA A 44 -14.77 -14.29 15.69
CA ALA A 44 -15.08 -13.96 17.08
C ALA A 44 -15.08 -12.45 17.35
N ARG A 45 -14.29 -11.68 16.59
CA ARG A 45 -14.20 -10.22 16.65
C ARG A 45 -15.21 -9.51 15.75
N GLY A 46 -16.15 -10.26 15.15
CA GLY A 46 -17.22 -9.70 14.33
C GLY A 46 -16.78 -9.31 12.92
N TYR A 47 -15.73 -9.94 12.40
CA TYR A 47 -15.38 -9.86 10.99
C TYR A 47 -15.93 -11.05 10.21
N GLN A 48 -16.46 -10.78 9.02
CA GLN A 48 -16.98 -11.76 8.10
C GLN A 48 -16.13 -11.78 6.84
N GLN A 49 -15.72 -12.98 6.41
CA GLN A 49 -14.98 -13.14 5.17
C GLN A 49 -15.91 -12.89 3.98
N VAL A 50 -15.56 -11.92 3.15
CA VAL A 50 -16.35 -11.56 1.97
C VAL A 50 -15.76 -12.11 0.68
N ARG A 51 -14.44 -12.34 0.65
CA ARG A 51 -13.75 -12.85 -0.54
C ARG A 51 -12.43 -13.52 -0.18
N ALA A 52 -12.01 -14.46 -1.03
CA ALA A 52 -10.67 -15.02 -1.04
C ALA A 52 -10.14 -15.02 -2.48
N THR A 53 -8.84 -14.80 -2.62
CA THR A 53 -8.14 -14.96 -3.89
C THR A 53 -6.71 -15.41 -3.65
N ARG A 54 -6.02 -15.82 -4.72
CA ARG A 54 -4.62 -16.25 -4.63
C ARG A 54 -3.81 -15.44 -5.62
N VAL A 55 -2.68 -14.93 -5.16
CA VAL A 55 -1.73 -14.18 -5.98
C VAL A 55 -0.38 -14.88 -5.81
N ARG A 56 0.07 -15.57 -6.88
CA ARG A 56 1.20 -16.49 -6.81
C ARG A 56 0.99 -17.55 -5.71
N GLU A 57 1.92 -17.69 -4.77
CA GLU A 57 1.83 -18.66 -3.67
C GLU A 57 1.11 -18.16 -2.42
N GLN A 58 0.66 -16.90 -2.42
CA GLN A 58 0.01 -16.29 -1.27
C GLN A 58 -1.50 -16.30 -1.43
N SER A 59 -2.19 -16.68 -0.36
CA SER A 59 -3.65 -16.50 -0.27
C SER A 59 -3.98 -15.17 0.36
N TRP A 60 -4.90 -14.45 -0.27
CA TRP A 60 -5.46 -13.20 0.20
C TRP A 60 -6.91 -13.41 0.60
N THR A 61 -7.27 -12.96 1.80
CA THR A 61 -8.65 -12.97 2.26
C THR A 61 -9.09 -11.55 2.63
N PHE A 62 -10.35 -11.25 2.36
CA PHE A 62 -10.95 -9.94 2.60
C PHE A 62 -12.06 -10.10 3.61
N TRP A 63 -12.07 -9.21 4.60
CA TRP A 63 -12.93 -9.30 5.77
C TRP A 63 -13.62 -7.98 6.04
N TRP A 64 -14.94 -8.02 6.21
CA TRP A 64 -15.76 -6.88 6.58
C TRP A 64 -16.21 -6.99 8.02
N SER A 65 -16.20 -5.87 8.75
CA SER A 65 -16.92 -5.75 10.02
C SER A 65 -17.85 -4.56 9.97
N ASP A 66 -19.15 -4.80 10.13
CA ASP A 66 -20.15 -3.73 10.29
C ASP A 66 -19.93 -2.95 11.58
N ALA A 67 -19.60 -3.64 12.67
CA ALA A 67 -19.38 -3.03 13.99
C ALA A 67 -18.21 -2.03 13.96
N GLN A 68 -17.14 -2.38 13.24
CA GLN A 68 -15.95 -1.53 13.13
C GLN A 68 -15.96 -0.63 11.90
N ARG A 69 -16.94 -0.82 11.01
CA ARG A 69 -17.00 -0.21 9.67
C ARG A 69 -15.64 -0.29 8.97
N ALA A 70 -15.09 -1.50 8.94
CA ALA A 70 -13.73 -1.73 8.49
C ALA A 70 -13.68 -2.87 7.48
N CYS A 71 -12.98 -2.63 6.37
CA CYS A 71 -12.57 -3.65 5.42
C CYS A 71 -11.08 -3.93 5.61
N VAL A 72 -10.72 -5.21 5.70
CA VAL A 72 -9.35 -5.65 5.98
C VAL A 72 -8.93 -6.68 4.94
N ALA A 73 -7.75 -6.50 4.35
CA ALA A 73 -7.07 -7.50 3.54
C ALA A 73 -6.03 -8.22 4.37
N ILE A 74 -6.08 -9.55 4.35
CA ILE A 74 -5.12 -10.41 5.05
C ILE A 74 -4.36 -11.23 4.02
N SER A 75 -3.03 -11.08 4.01
CA SER A 75 -2.15 -11.96 3.25
C SER A 75 -1.70 -13.11 4.13
N THR A 76 -1.90 -14.34 3.67
CA THR A 76 -1.41 -15.56 4.33
C THR A 76 -0.30 -16.17 3.51
N ASP A 77 0.83 -16.40 4.17
CA ASP A 77 2.05 -17.00 3.62
C ASP A 77 2.55 -18.07 4.60
N ASP A 78 3.02 -19.20 4.07
CA ASP A 78 3.40 -20.39 4.87
C ASP A 78 2.35 -20.77 5.95
N GLY A 79 1.06 -20.64 5.60
CA GLY A 79 -0.06 -20.94 6.50
C GLY A 79 -0.23 -19.97 7.67
N ARG A 80 0.45 -18.81 7.66
CA ARG A 80 0.37 -17.77 8.71
C ARG A 80 0.01 -16.41 8.13
N TYR A 81 -0.67 -15.60 8.94
CA TYR A 81 -0.99 -14.22 8.56
C TYR A 81 0.30 -13.40 8.49
N ALA A 82 0.76 -13.11 7.27
CA ALA A 82 1.94 -12.31 7.02
C ALA A 82 1.66 -10.80 7.17
N SER A 83 0.46 -10.36 6.78
CA SER A 83 0.03 -8.97 6.99
C SER A 83 -1.48 -8.86 7.08
N ILE A 84 -1.93 -7.83 7.80
CA ILE A 84 -3.34 -7.46 7.98
C ILE A 84 -3.41 -5.96 7.74
N ASN A 85 -4.05 -5.53 6.65
CA ASN A 85 -4.10 -4.13 6.27
C ASN A 85 -5.54 -3.66 6.17
N ARG A 86 -5.87 -2.52 6.79
CA ARG A 86 -7.13 -1.84 6.50
C ARG A 86 -7.10 -1.36 5.05
N ILE A 87 -8.17 -1.65 4.32
CA ILE A 87 -8.39 -1.19 2.94
C ILE A 87 -9.77 -0.50 2.86
N PRO A 88 -10.08 0.24 1.77
CA PRO A 88 -11.38 0.90 1.63
C PRO A 88 -12.54 -0.05 1.76
N GLU A 89 -13.61 0.41 2.41
CA GLU A 89 -14.85 -0.35 2.65
C GLU A 89 -15.42 -0.96 1.36
N GLN A 90 -15.27 -0.26 0.24
CA GLN A 90 -15.78 -0.64 -1.08
C GLN A 90 -15.19 -1.97 -1.57
N ASN A 91 -13.96 -2.32 -1.18
CA ASN A 91 -13.30 -3.56 -1.58
C ASN A 91 -13.89 -4.81 -0.92
N CYS A 92 -14.66 -4.62 0.16
CA CYS A 92 -15.38 -5.70 0.83
C CYS A 92 -16.85 -5.82 0.36
N ARG A 93 -17.34 -4.91 -0.48
CA ARG A 93 -18.69 -5.00 -1.03
C ARG A 93 -18.68 -5.90 -2.27
N PRO A 94 -19.57 -6.92 -2.35
CA PRO A 94 -19.74 -7.69 -3.59
C PRO A 94 -20.18 -6.75 -4.72
N GLY A 95 -19.50 -6.83 -5.87
CA GLY A 95 -19.98 -6.20 -7.11
C GLY A 95 -19.92 -4.68 -7.18
N GLY A 96 -19.10 -3.99 -6.37
CA GLY A 96 -18.63 -2.63 -6.67
C GLY A 96 -19.67 -1.61 -7.14
N VAL A 97 -20.92 -1.64 -6.65
CA VAL A 97 -21.88 -0.52 -6.54
C VAL A 97 -23.11 -1.03 -5.79
N ALA A 98 -23.39 -0.46 -4.61
CA ALA A 98 -24.71 -0.53 -3.98
C ALA A 98 -24.87 0.68 -3.05
N GLY A 99 -25.05 1.84 -3.68
CA GLY A 99 -25.98 2.84 -3.19
C GLY A 99 -27.00 3.05 -4.31
N ASP A 100 -28.21 3.48 -4.00
CA ASP A 100 -29.33 3.72 -4.94
C ASP A 100 -29.08 4.85 -5.96
N ILE A 101 -27.84 5.02 -6.40
CA ILE A 101 -27.44 5.91 -7.47
C ILE A 101 -27.50 5.07 -8.75
N PRO A 102 -28.29 5.48 -9.76
CA PRO A 102 -28.24 4.87 -11.09
C PRO A 102 -26.77 4.77 -11.52
N PRO A 103 -26.31 3.67 -12.14
CA PRO A 103 -24.93 3.57 -12.60
C PRO A 103 -24.62 4.82 -13.40
N ARG A 104 -23.73 5.66 -12.84
CA ARG A 104 -23.24 6.84 -13.55
C ARG A 104 -22.63 6.28 -14.84
N PRO A 105 -22.94 6.83 -16.03
CA PRO A 105 -22.41 6.32 -17.28
C PRO A 105 -20.90 6.11 -17.11
N HIS A 106 -20.38 4.96 -17.57
CA HIS A 106 -18.95 4.69 -17.60
C HIS A 106 -18.26 5.93 -18.15
N GLN A 107 -17.62 6.73 -17.29
CA GLN A 107 -16.76 7.80 -17.75
C GLN A 107 -15.47 7.07 -18.13
N PRO A 108 -15.15 6.93 -19.42
CA PRO A 108 -13.94 6.21 -19.85
C PRO A 108 -12.67 6.83 -19.26
N ASP A 109 -12.78 8.05 -18.75
CA ASP A 109 -11.67 8.89 -18.32
C ASP A 109 -11.39 8.81 -16.81
N ALA A 110 -12.17 8.10 -15.98
CA ALA A 110 -11.93 8.00 -14.54
C ALA A 110 -11.97 6.55 -14.04
N LEU A 111 -10.85 6.08 -13.47
CA LEU A 111 -10.68 4.71 -12.98
C LEU A 111 -9.83 4.69 -11.71
N THR A 112 -10.34 4.06 -10.65
CA THR A 112 -9.56 3.79 -9.43
C THR A 112 -9.37 2.29 -9.25
N LEU A 113 -8.13 1.88 -9.00
CA LEU A 113 -7.73 0.48 -8.82
C LEU A 113 -7.04 0.30 -7.49
N ILE A 114 -7.42 -0.76 -6.76
CA ILE A 114 -6.78 -1.16 -5.51
C ILE A 114 -6.08 -2.47 -5.77
N CYS A 115 -4.76 -2.45 -5.68
CA CYS A 115 -3.94 -3.60 -5.99
C CYS A 115 -3.28 -4.13 -4.73
N TYR A 116 -3.36 -5.44 -4.52
CA TYR A 116 -2.75 -6.14 -3.40
C TYR A 116 -1.82 -7.22 -3.96
N GLY A 117 -0.69 -7.39 -3.29
CA GLY A 117 0.34 -8.28 -3.79
C GLY A 117 1.60 -8.18 -2.97
N GLN A 118 2.71 -8.50 -3.62
CA GLN A 118 4.01 -8.55 -2.98
C GLN A 118 5.06 -7.84 -3.81
N GLY A 119 6.06 -7.32 -3.11
CA GLY A 119 7.27 -6.74 -3.67
C GLY A 119 8.52 -7.26 -2.96
N GLU A 120 9.68 -6.77 -3.38
CA GLU A 120 10.98 -7.18 -2.85
C GLU A 120 11.91 -5.97 -2.71
N HIS A 121 12.19 -5.53 -1.50
CA HIS A 121 13.15 -4.46 -1.28
C HIS A 121 14.53 -5.00 -0.90
N ALA A 122 15.57 -4.19 -1.09
CA ALA A 122 16.88 -4.48 -0.54
C ALA A 122 16.92 -3.98 0.92
N VAL A 123 17.29 -4.86 1.84
CA VAL A 123 17.65 -4.51 3.22
C VAL A 123 19.17 -4.50 3.37
N PHE A 124 19.68 -3.55 4.15
CA PHE A 124 21.11 -3.41 4.43
C PHE A 124 21.34 -3.60 5.93
N SER A 125 22.14 -4.59 6.31
CA SER A 125 22.62 -4.77 7.68
C SER A 125 24.08 -4.33 7.78
N SER A 126 24.41 -3.61 8.86
CA SER A 126 25.80 -3.24 9.16
C SER A 126 26.30 -4.10 10.32
N HIS A 127 27.31 -4.92 10.04
CA HIS A 127 27.99 -5.72 11.03
C HIS A 127 29.34 -5.06 11.34
N SER A 128 29.48 -4.58 12.58
CA SER A 128 30.76 -4.11 13.10
C SER A 128 31.51 -5.27 13.76
N GLY A 129 32.75 -5.50 13.35
CA GLY A 129 33.62 -6.52 13.93
C GLY A 129 35.07 -6.09 13.94
N TYR A 130 35.95 -7.01 14.32
CA TYR A 130 37.40 -6.82 14.22
C TYR A 130 37.96 -7.89 13.29
N GLU A 131 38.82 -7.48 12.36
CA GLU A 131 39.49 -8.39 11.44
C GLU A 131 41.00 -8.33 11.68
N TRP A 132 41.66 -9.48 11.73
CA TRP A 132 43.11 -9.54 11.94
C TRP A 132 43.84 -9.10 10.67
N ASN A 133 44.60 -8.01 10.75
CA ASN A 133 45.43 -7.56 9.65
C ASN A 133 46.80 -8.23 9.74
N ASP A 134 47.05 -9.24 8.89
CA ASP A 134 48.30 -10.01 8.94
C ASP A 134 49.56 -9.20 8.59
N ARG A 135 49.42 -8.11 7.80
CA ARG A 135 50.54 -7.22 7.45
C ARG A 135 50.92 -6.30 8.60
N ARG A 136 49.94 -5.81 9.35
CA ARG A 136 50.14 -4.89 10.47
C ARG A 136 50.11 -5.57 11.84
N LYS A 137 49.92 -6.89 11.88
CA LYS A 137 49.91 -7.75 13.07
C LYS A 137 49.05 -7.19 14.22
N HIS A 138 47.89 -6.62 13.90
CA HIS A 138 46.90 -6.19 14.90
C HIS A 138 45.48 -6.32 14.36
N TYR A 139 44.50 -6.36 15.28
CA TYR A 139 43.08 -6.34 14.94
C TYR A 139 42.65 -4.93 14.54
N GLU A 140 42.05 -4.81 13.36
CA GLU A 140 41.51 -3.56 12.85
C GLU A 140 39.98 -3.61 12.88
N PRO A 141 39.30 -2.51 13.27
CA PRO A 141 37.85 -2.45 13.20
C PRO A 141 37.43 -2.56 11.73
N THR A 142 36.52 -3.49 11.46
CA THR A 142 35.92 -3.69 10.14
C THR A 142 34.42 -3.44 10.24
N GLN A 143 33.88 -2.77 9.23
CA GLN A 143 32.46 -2.57 9.08
C GLN A 143 32.06 -3.19 7.76
N ARG A 144 31.31 -4.30 7.84
CA ARG A 144 30.76 -4.96 6.66
C ARG A 144 29.30 -4.56 6.53
N VAL A 145 28.96 -4.02 5.38
CA VAL A 145 27.56 -3.81 4.99
C VAL A 145 27.17 -4.99 4.13
N GLU A 146 26.18 -5.74 4.58
CA GLU A 146 25.60 -6.83 3.84
C GLU A 146 24.25 -6.37 3.30
N SER A 147 23.98 -6.69 2.03
CA SER A 147 22.68 -6.45 1.41
C SER A 147 21.95 -7.77 1.24
N ALA A 148 20.76 -7.89 1.81
CA ALA A 148 19.83 -8.98 1.51
C ALA A 148 18.60 -8.42 0.79
N ASN A 149 17.84 -9.28 0.12
CA ASN A 149 16.52 -8.90 -0.35
C ASN A 149 15.47 -9.43 0.64
N GLU A 150 14.48 -8.61 0.96
CA GLU A 150 13.34 -8.98 1.80
C GLU A 150 12.06 -8.87 0.98
N GLN A 151 11.24 -9.91 1.00
CA GLN A 151 9.92 -9.90 0.41
C GLN A 151 8.93 -9.24 1.36
N PHE A 152 8.07 -8.39 0.82
CA PHE A 152 6.99 -7.79 1.60
C PHE A 152 5.65 -7.94 0.89
N GLN A 153 4.59 -8.09 1.67
CA GLN A 153 3.22 -7.96 1.19
C GLN A 153 2.69 -6.57 1.49
N THR A 154 1.99 -5.99 0.51
CA THR A 154 1.38 -4.66 0.64
C THR A 154 0.27 -4.41 -0.38
N GLY A 155 -0.40 -3.28 -0.25
CA GLY A 155 -1.32 -2.74 -1.24
C GLY A 155 -0.85 -1.41 -1.82
N VAL A 156 -1.20 -1.16 -3.08
CA VAL A 156 -1.05 0.13 -3.77
C VAL A 156 -2.38 0.55 -4.38
N GLN A 157 -2.58 1.85 -4.53
CA GLN A 157 -3.75 2.39 -5.20
C GLN A 157 -3.33 3.14 -6.45
N PHE A 158 -4.05 2.94 -7.55
CA PHE A 158 -3.97 3.80 -8.72
C PHE A 158 -5.25 4.61 -8.86
N GLU A 159 -5.10 5.89 -9.17
CA GLU A 159 -6.20 6.73 -9.65
C GLU A 159 -5.83 7.27 -11.02
N PHE A 160 -6.72 7.08 -11.99
CA PHE A 160 -6.62 7.61 -13.33
C PHE A 160 -7.76 8.59 -13.56
N ARG A 161 -7.44 9.77 -14.08
CA ARG A 161 -8.42 10.79 -14.45
C ARG A 161 -7.95 11.64 -15.63
N ASP A 162 -8.76 11.75 -16.68
CA ASP A 162 -8.53 12.64 -17.83
C ASP A 162 -7.14 12.42 -18.47
N GLY A 163 -6.74 11.16 -18.67
CA GLY A 163 -5.42 10.79 -19.23
C GLY A 163 -4.22 11.03 -18.30
N ARG A 164 -4.46 11.45 -17.05
CA ARG A 164 -3.46 11.54 -15.99
C ARG A 164 -3.68 10.43 -14.98
N GLY A 165 -2.70 10.20 -14.12
CA GLY A 165 -2.92 9.34 -12.96
C GLY A 165 -1.94 9.57 -11.85
N ARG A 166 -2.22 8.94 -10.71
CA ARG A 166 -1.39 8.96 -9.52
C ARG A 166 -1.41 7.60 -8.84
N ILE A 167 -0.34 7.28 -8.14
CA ILE A 167 -0.19 6.05 -7.37
C ILE A 167 0.05 6.38 -5.89
N HIS A 168 -0.71 5.73 -5.01
CA HIS A 168 -0.44 5.73 -3.58
C HIS A 168 0.38 4.49 -3.24
N LEU A 169 1.57 4.72 -2.71
CA LEU A 169 2.46 3.64 -2.27
C LEU A 169 2.33 3.46 -0.75
N SER A 170 2.36 2.22 -0.30
CA SER A 170 2.60 1.94 1.12
C SER A 170 4.05 2.24 1.49
N ASP A 171 4.31 2.49 2.77
CA ASP A 171 5.66 2.72 3.33
C ASP A 171 6.71 1.68 2.90
N LYS A 172 6.31 0.39 2.78
CA LYS A 172 7.21 -0.70 2.35
C LYS A 172 7.71 -0.57 0.91
N MET A 173 7.04 0.24 0.08
CA MET A 173 7.42 0.49 -1.31
C MET A 173 8.14 1.82 -1.51
N ILE A 174 8.22 2.64 -0.47
CA ILE A 174 8.87 3.95 -0.53
C ILE A 174 10.33 3.76 -0.14
N PRO A 175 11.30 3.99 -1.04
CA PRO A 175 12.72 3.90 -0.68
C PRO A 175 13.06 4.87 0.45
N PRO A 176 13.99 4.52 1.38
CA PRO A 176 14.38 5.41 2.47
C PRO A 176 14.85 6.79 1.98
N LEU A 177 15.56 6.81 0.85
CA LEU A 177 15.94 8.02 0.13
C LEU A 177 14.99 8.22 -1.05
N HIS A 178 13.97 9.04 -0.86
CA HIS A 178 13.01 9.42 -1.89
C HIS A 178 12.91 10.95 -1.97
N SER A 179 12.47 11.45 -3.13
CA SER A 179 12.20 12.86 -3.35
C SER A 179 10.83 12.99 -3.98
N GLY A 180 9.86 13.49 -3.23
CA GLY A 180 8.48 13.63 -3.69
C GLY A 180 7.51 12.70 -2.98
N GLY A 181 6.24 12.78 -3.37
CA GLY A 181 5.12 12.23 -2.61
C GLY A 181 4.42 13.33 -1.83
N VAL A 182 3.17 13.67 -2.19
CA VAL A 182 2.31 14.50 -1.33
C VAL A 182 1.31 13.55 -0.68
N ASP A 183 1.36 13.41 0.64
CA ASP A 183 0.49 12.50 1.39
C ASP A 183 0.52 11.04 0.88
N GLY A 184 1.71 10.55 0.51
CA GLY A 184 1.88 9.18 -0.02
C GLY A 184 1.52 9.01 -1.50
N TRP A 185 1.27 10.10 -2.24
CA TRP A 185 0.92 10.07 -3.65
C TRP A 185 2.04 10.52 -4.60
N TRP A 186 2.34 9.68 -5.60
CA TRP A 186 3.22 9.99 -6.72
C TRP A 186 2.43 10.15 -8.00
N GLN A 187 2.82 11.12 -8.83
CA GLN A 187 2.22 11.31 -10.14
C GLN A 187 2.70 10.24 -11.11
N LEU A 188 1.78 9.74 -11.93
CA LEU A 188 2.08 8.88 -13.05
C LEU A 188 2.42 9.71 -14.28
N GLU A 189 3.46 9.29 -14.98
CA GLU A 189 3.93 9.80 -16.25
C GLU A 189 3.58 8.79 -17.36
N ASP A 190 3.46 9.28 -18.60
CA ASP A 190 3.26 8.45 -19.79
C ASP A 190 2.09 7.46 -19.67
N VAL A 191 1.00 7.90 -19.05
CA VAL A 191 -0.20 7.08 -18.86
C VAL A 191 -0.81 6.75 -20.22
N GLN A 192 -0.89 5.47 -20.55
CA GLN A 192 -1.60 4.95 -21.71
C GLN A 192 -2.65 3.96 -21.22
N MET A 193 -3.91 4.24 -21.55
CA MET A 193 -5.05 3.39 -21.18
C MET A 193 -5.66 2.81 -22.45
N SER A 194 -5.46 1.51 -22.67
CA SER A 194 -6.15 0.73 -23.71
C SER A 194 -7.23 -0.14 -23.05
N PRO A 195 -8.17 -0.74 -23.82
CA PRO A 195 -9.21 -1.61 -23.27
C PRO A 195 -8.67 -2.83 -22.52
N ASP A 196 -7.51 -3.33 -22.93
CA ASP A 196 -6.86 -4.55 -22.41
C ASP A 196 -5.73 -4.27 -21.42
N ARG A 197 -5.14 -3.06 -21.45
CA ARG A 197 -3.94 -2.75 -20.66
C ARG A 197 -3.87 -1.30 -20.22
N ILE A 198 -3.24 -1.05 -19.08
CA ILE A 198 -2.81 0.28 -18.65
C ILE A 198 -1.30 0.25 -18.44
N THR A 199 -0.58 1.18 -19.04
CA THR A 199 0.84 1.38 -18.79
C THR A 199 1.11 2.78 -18.31
N ALA A 200 2.04 2.92 -17.38
CA ALA A 200 2.46 4.21 -16.85
C ALA A 200 3.88 4.11 -16.30
N ARG A 201 4.46 5.25 -15.90
CA ARG A 201 5.71 5.32 -15.16
C ARG A 201 5.54 6.20 -13.94
N TYR A 202 6.36 6.03 -12.91
CA TYR A 202 6.45 7.01 -11.83
C TYR A 202 7.88 7.08 -11.30
N GLN A 203 8.21 8.22 -10.69
CA GLN A 203 9.54 8.48 -10.14
C GLN A 203 9.42 8.69 -8.64
N VAL A 204 10.12 7.87 -7.87
CA VAL A 204 10.21 8.05 -6.40
C VAL A 204 11.40 8.93 -6.03
N ASN A 205 12.40 9.01 -6.91
CA ASN A 205 13.49 9.97 -6.88
C ASN A 205 14.15 10.08 -8.28
N GLY A 206 15.19 10.90 -8.42
CA GLY A 206 15.90 11.09 -9.70
C GLY A 206 16.65 9.87 -10.24
N LEU A 207 16.81 8.79 -9.47
CA LEU A 207 17.48 7.55 -9.87
C LEU A 207 16.50 6.38 -10.09
N ASN A 208 15.33 6.42 -9.47
CA ASN A 208 14.34 5.35 -9.45
C ASN A 208 13.10 5.75 -10.24
N ARG A 209 13.09 5.41 -11.54
CA ARG A 209 11.93 5.50 -12.42
C ARG A 209 11.36 4.12 -12.68
N LEU A 210 10.19 3.83 -12.09
CA LEU A 210 9.56 2.52 -12.15
C LEU A 210 8.49 2.48 -13.24
N SER A 211 8.36 1.33 -13.89
CA SER A 211 7.38 1.10 -14.95
C SER A 211 6.21 0.28 -14.44
N VAL A 212 4.99 0.72 -14.71
CA VAL A 212 3.73 0.08 -14.31
C VAL A 212 3.08 -0.55 -15.54
N ASN A 213 2.62 -1.79 -15.38
CA ASN A 213 1.82 -2.51 -16.37
C ASN A 213 0.64 -3.20 -15.67
N ILE A 214 -0.58 -2.89 -16.08
CA ILE A 214 -1.82 -3.46 -15.56
C ILE A 214 -2.55 -4.15 -16.70
N ASP A 215 -2.73 -5.46 -16.61
CA ASP A 215 -3.60 -6.23 -17.49
C ASP A 215 -5.05 -6.06 -17.01
N ARG A 216 -5.87 -5.39 -17.81
CA ARG A 216 -7.28 -5.10 -17.48
C ARG A 216 -8.18 -6.31 -17.64
N ARG A 217 -7.77 -7.34 -18.38
CA ARG A 217 -8.54 -8.57 -18.59
C ARG A 217 -8.44 -9.49 -17.38
N THR A 218 -7.25 -9.58 -16.79
CA THR A 218 -6.96 -10.46 -15.65
C THR A 218 -6.96 -9.72 -14.31
N GLY A 219 -6.81 -8.40 -14.33
CA GLY A 219 -6.63 -7.56 -13.15
C GLY A 219 -5.19 -7.62 -12.60
N MET A 220 -4.24 -8.25 -13.29
CA MET A 220 -2.88 -8.37 -12.79
C MET A 220 -2.09 -7.07 -12.97
N VAL A 221 -1.32 -6.68 -11.97
CA VAL A 221 -0.38 -5.55 -12.05
C VAL A 221 1.05 -6.00 -11.82
N GLU A 222 1.95 -5.38 -12.56
CA GLU A 222 3.38 -5.46 -12.38
C GLU A 222 3.97 -4.04 -12.33
N ILE A 223 4.70 -3.75 -11.26
CA ILE A 223 5.61 -2.61 -11.17
C ILE A 223 7.02 -3.18 -11.29
N LYS A 224 7.71 -2.79 -12.36
CA LYS A 224 9.07 -3.21 -12.67
C LYS A 224 10.08 -2.32 -11.96
N ASP A 225 11.29 -2.86 -11.80
CA ASP A 225 12.42 -2.26 -11.10
C ASP A 225 12.23 -2.18 -9.58
N LYS A 226 13.34 -2.21 -8.81
CA LYS A 226 13.28 -2.36 -7.35
C LYS A 226 12.60 -1.16 -6.67
N PRO A 227 11.72 -1.39 -5.67
CA PRO A 227 11.47 -2.66 -4.98
C PRO A 227 10.59 -3.67 -5.74
N GLY A 228 10.00 -3.29 -6.87
CA GLY A 228 9.15 -4.16 -7.66
C GLY A 228 7.84 -4.51 -6.94
N PHE A 229 6.82 -4.82 -7.72
CA PHE A 229 5.55 -5.26 -7.17
C PHE A 229 4.79 -6.11 -8.17
N VAL A 230 4.26 -7.24 -7.74
CA VAL A 230 3.32 -8.02 -8.54
C VAL A 230 2.09 -8.30 -7.69
N GLY A 231 0.94 -7.97 -8.23
CA GLY A 231 -0.31 -8.03 -7.51
C GLY A 231 -1.51 -8.25 -8.41
N LYS A 232 -2.68 -8.24 -7.76
CA LYS A 232 -3.97 -8.24 -8.41
C LYS A 232 -4.73 -6.99 -7.98
N CYS A 233 -5.38 -6.35 -8.95
CA CYS A 233 -6.15 -5.15 -8.80
C CYS A 233 -7.64 -5.44 -8.90
N ASP A 234 -8.40 -4.80 -8.03
CA ASP A 234 -9.85 -4.69 -8.15
C ASP A 234 -10.22 -3.22 -8.38
N GLN A 235 -11.31 -2.97 -9.10
CA GLN A 235 -11.83 -1.61 -9.28
C GLN A 235 -12.50 -1.16 -7.98
N GLY A 236 -12.07 -0.03 -7.43
CA GLY A 236 -12.57 0.49 -6.15
C GLY A 236 -12.02 1.89 -5.86
N ASP A 237 -12.81 2.75 -5.20
CA ASP A 237 -12.48 4.16 -4.93
C ASP A 237 -12.23 4.37 -3.42
N TRP A 238 -11.09 4.95 -3.02
CA TRP A 238 -10.82 5.33 -1.62
C TRP A 238 -11.67 6.53 -1.17
N GLY A 239 -12.26 7.29 -2.09
CA GLY A 239 -13.01 8.53 -1.84
C GLY A 239 -14.53 8.38 -1.67
N ALA A 240 -15.14 7.22 -1.95
CA ALA A 240 -16.60 7.07 -1.89
C ALA A 240 -17.19 6.95 -0.46
N GLY A 241 -16.40 7.32 0.55
CA GLY A 241 -16.75 7.34 1.97
C GLY A 241 -16.96 8.74 2.55
N ARG A 242 -17.50 9.71 1.81
CA ARG A 242 -18.02 10.97 2.41
C ARG A 242 -19.29 11.44 1.70
N LYS A 243 -20.43 11.32 2.39
CA LYS A 243 -21.58 12.19 2.19
C LYS A 243 -21.45 13.34 3.19
N PHE A 244 -21.32 14.57 2.69
CA PHE A 244 -21.93 15.79 3.25
C PHE A 244 -22.22 16.70 2.06
#